data_AF-A0A0A6UK37-F1
#
_entry.id   AF-A0A0A6UK37-F1
#
_cell.length_a   1.000
_cell.length_b   1.000
_cell.length_c   1.000
_cell.angle_alpha   90.00
_cell.angle_beta   90.00
_cell.angle_gamma   90.00
#
_symmetry.space_group_name_H-M   'P 1'
#
loop_
_entity.id
_entity.type
_entity.pdbx_description
1 polymer ?
#
loop_
_entity_poly.entity_id
_entity_poly.type
_entity_poly.pdbx_seq_one_letter_code
_entity_poly.pdbx_strand_id
1 'polypeptide(L)'
;MDGPPERPAVPFDAVPAPAPSPNLVIRPASRDDHFPFEVHLVVRYWTGEGVSVPDPFLIAQTGIDRRVRRIARQYPITEAKRVRRELEVALNGEDEVESTGVVAWAGCLGVYAATQHIEVIRRYEELRRSETLRVWERETEEAEIAYLSRMIDDPTKATAWWFRQNPDAVRQLPEIARTFQELRADLTGHRQEVRESNGDSWDEIFAEFERRANPSARYLLEHQLHRIFTEHKLGDLADRARLIDGNAARDERSQ
;
A
#
# COMPACT_ATOMS: atom_id res chain seq x y z
N MET A 1 31.67 42.16 51.28
CA MET A 1 30.72 41.53 50.34
C MET A 1 30.90 42.24 49.02
N ASP A 2 31.87 41.78 48.23
CA ASP A 2 32.15 42.31 46.90
C ASP A 2 31.19 41.69 45.91
N GLY A 3 30.39 42.52 45.25
CA GLY A 3 29.50 42.11 44.17
C GLY A 3 30.31 41.68 42.93
N PRO A 4 29.82 40.70 42.14
CA PRO A 4 30.50 40.27 40.93
C PRO A 4 30.53 41.40 39.90
N PRO A 5 31.61 41.53 39.10
CA PRO A 5 31.73 42.58 38.11
C PRO A 5 30.69 42.38 37.00
N GLU A 6 29.91 43.44 36.80
CA GLU A 6 28.95 43.62 35.73
C GLU A 6 29.70 43.52 34.38
N ARG A 7 29.39 42.49 33.59
CA ARG A 7 29.96 42.33 32.24
C ARG A 7 29.42 43.47 31.36
N PRO A 8 30.28 44.24 30.68
CA PRO A 8 29.80 45.24 29.74
C PRO A 8 29.04 44.54 28.61
N ALA A 9 27.81 44.99 28.36
CA ALA A 9 27.05 44.62 27.18
C ALA A 9 27.83 45.10 25.95
N VAL A 10 28.37 44.15 25.18
CA VAL A 10 28.98 44.46 23.89
C VAL A 10 27.86 45.01 23.00
N PRO A 11 27.99 46.24 22.46
CA PRO A 11 27.02 46.75 21.51
C PRO A 11 26.97 45.80 20.32
N PHE A 12 25.76 45.33 19.99
CA PHE A 12 25.47 44.68 18.70
C PHE A 12 25.74 45.73 17.61
N ASP A 13 26.99 45.87 17.19
CA ASP A 13 27.31 46.52 15.94
C ASP A 13 26.52 45.79 14.86
N ALA A 14 25.63 46.54 14.21
CA ALA A 14 24.73 46.03 13.21
C ALA A 14 25.57 45.50 12.04
N VAL A 15 25.79 44.19 12.03
CA VAL A 15 26.33 43.47 10.87
C VAL A 15 25.48 43.90 9.67
N PRO A 16 26.09 44.49 8.62
CA PRO A 16 25.33 44.97 7.48
C PRO A 16 24.53 43.81 6.89
N ALA A 17 23.22 44.01 6.73
CA ALA A 17 22.34 43.01 6.17
C ALA A 17 22.92 42.52 4.84
N PRO A 18 23.13 41.20 4.66
CA PRO A 18 23.75 40.69 3.45
C PRO A 18 22.92 41.05 2.22
N ALA A 19 23.60 41.44 1.15
CA ALA A 19 22.96 41.78 -0.11
C ALA A 19 22.10 40.59 -0.60
N PRO A 20 20.86 40.84 -1.06
CA PRO A 20 20.00 39.77 -1.58
C PRO A 20 20.67 39.12 -2.79
N SER A 21 20.87 37.81 -2.71
CA SER A 21 21.36 37.00 -3.83
C SER A 21 20.23 36.73 -4.84
N PRO A 22 20.55 36.43 -6.12
CA PRO A 22 19.55 36.18 -7.15
C PRO A 22 18.60 35.04 -6.77
N ASN A 23 17.37 35.09 -7.28
CA ASN A 23 16.35 34.05 -7.08
C ASN A 23 16.93 32.67 -7.42
N LEU A 24 17.07 31.82 -6.40
CA LEU A 24 17.56 30.47 -6.53
C LEU A 24 16.39 29.53 -6.81
N VAL A 25 16.47 28.79 -7.91
CA VAL A 25 15.48 27.76 -8.26
C VAL A 25 16.06 26.38 -7.97
N ILE A 26 15.43 25.63 -7.07
CA ILE A 26 15.80 24.27 -6.71
C ILE A 26 14.68 23.32 -7.15
N ARG A 27 15.07 22.15 -7.68
CA ARG A 27 14.13 21.09 -8.05
C ARG A 27 14.30 19.86 -7.16
N PRO A 28 13.83 19.91 -5.90
CA PRO A 28 13.92 18.74 -5.02
C PRO A 28 12.89 17.69 -5.42
N ALA A 29 13.26 16.41 -5.30
CA ALA A 29 12.31 15.31 -5.42
C ALA A 29 11.24 15.43 -4.32
N SER A 30 9.99 15.10 -4.65
CA SER A 30 8.94 14.90 -3.63
C SER A 30 9.13 13.55 -2.93
N ARG A 31 8.17 13.15 -2.11
CA ARG A 31 8.11 11.77 -1.57
C ARG A 31 8.13 10.71 -2.67
N ASP A 32 7.60 11.06 -3.85
CA ASP A 32 7.63 10.22 -5.03
C ASP A 32 8.76 10.72 -5.94
N ASP A 33 9.86 9.97 -6.02
CA ASP A 33 11.13 10.41 -6.63
C ASP A 33 11.00 10.90 -8.09
N HIS A 34 9.99 10.42 -8.81
CA HIS A 34 9.72 10.77 -10.20
C HIS A 34 9.02 12.13 -10.38
N PHE A 35 8.52 12.72 -9.30
CA PHE A 35 7.70 13.93 -9.32
C PHE A 35 8.36 15.03 -8.47
N PRO A 36 9.25 15.86 -9.06
CA PRO A 36 9.92 16.92 -8.32
C PRO A 36 9.02 18.16 -8.13
N PHE A 37 9.28 18.91 -7.06
CA PHE A 37 8.80 20.28 -6.91
C PHE A 37 9.72 21.25 -7.65
N GLU A 38 9.23 22.46 -7.90
CA GLU A 38 10.05 23.61 -8.26
C GLU A 38 9.95 24.67 -7.16
N VAL A 39 11.05 24.91 -6.46
CA VAL A 39 11.12 25.77 -5.28
C VAL A 39 11.94 27.01 -5.61
N HIS A 40 11.36 28.19 -5.40
CA HIS A 40 11.97 29.49 -5.65
C HIS A 40 12.34 30.14 -4.31
N LEU A 41 13.61 30.50 -4.14
CA LEU A 41 14.18 30.95 -2.87
C LEU A 41 14.99 32.23 -3.03
N VAL A 42 15.10 33.00 -1.94
CA VAL A 42 16.10 34.06 -1.79
C VAL A 42 17.03 33.66 -0.66
N VAL A 43 18.30 33.39 -0.99
CA VAL A 43 19.30 32.96 0.00
C VAL A 43 20.02 34.18 0.58
N ARG A 44 20.25 34.15 1.89
CA ARG A 44 21.06 35.12 2.61
C ARG A 44 22.07 34.38 3.46
N TYR A 45 23.24 34.98 3.63
CA TYR A 45 24.30 34.40 4.43
C TYR A 45 25.19 35.49 5.00
N TRP A 46 25.89 35.17 6.08
CA TRP A 46 27.03 35.93 6.58
C TRP A 46 28.11 34.98 7.08
N THR A 47 29.34 35.47 7.18
CA THR A 47 30.51 34.71 7.63
C THR A 47 30.99 35.23 8.97
N GLY A 48 31.30 34.33 9.90
CA GLY A 48 31.91 34.68 11.17
C GLY A 48 33.23 35.44 11.02
N GLU A 49 33.55 36.27 12.00
CA GLU A 49 34.81 37.00 12.02
C GLU A 49 36.00 36.03 12.08
N GLY A 50 37.04 36.25 11.24
CA GLY A 50 38.21 35.37 11.13
C GLY A 50 37.99 34.08 10.31
N VAL A 51 36.78 33.86 9.77
CA VAL A 51 36.48 32.72 8.89
C VAL A 51 36.80 33.11 7.44
N SER A 52 37.81 32.48 6.86
CA SER A 52 38.15 32.63 5.44
C SER A 52 37.78 31.36 4.69
N VAL A 53 36.68 31.43 3.94
CA VAL A 53 36.22 30.36 3.05
C VAL A 53 36.28 30.83 1.60
N PRO A 54 36.69 29.97 0.63
CA PRO A 54 36.88 30.38 -0.76
C PRO A 54 35.62 30.90 -1.45
N ASP A 55 34.45 30.31 -1.14
CA ASP A 55 33.15 30.71 -1.68
C ASP A 55 32.04 30.52 -0.63
N PRO A 56 31.80 31.55 0.22
CA PRO A 56 30.75 31.49 1.23
C PRO A 56 29.34 31.30 0.65
N PHE A 57 29.09 31.82 -0.56
CA PHE A 57 27.78 31.75 -1.19
C PHE A 57 27.47 30.32 -1.65
N LEU A 58 28.44 29.63 -2.27
CA LEU A 58 28.27 28.23 -2.67
C LEU A 58 28.03 27.32 -1.46
N ILE A 59 28.72 27.58 -0.34
CA ILE A 59 28.51 26.85 0.92
C ILE A 59 27.08 27.10 1.43
N ALA A 60 26.65 28.36 1.51
CA ALA A 60 25.30 28.72 1.91
C ALA A 60 24.23 28.07 1.01
N GLN A 61 24.39 28.17 -0.31
CA GLN A 61 23.51 27.56 -1.30
C GLN A 61 23.41 26.03 -1.11
N THR A 62 24.54 25.36 -0.90
CA THR A 62 24.58 23.90 -0.69
C THR A 62 23.89 23.51 0.61
N GLY A 63 24.11 24.27 1.68
CA GLY A 63 23.41 24.06 2.96
C GLY A 63 21.90 24.19 2.82
N ILE A 64 21.43 25.25 2.16
CA ILE A 64 20.00 25.48 1.90
C ILE A 64 19.42 24.39 0.99
N ASP A 65 20.10 24.00 -0.09
CA ASP A 65 19.66 22.91 -0.98
C ASP A 65 19.45 21.59 -0.21
N ARG A 66 20.38 21.21 0.68
CA ARG A 66 20.23 20.02 1.52
C ARG A 66 19.01 20.12 2.45
N ARG A 67 18.79 21.27 3.10
CA ARG A 67 17.62 21.49 3.97
C ARG A 67 16.32 21.39 3.17
N VAL A 68 16.26 22.03 1.99
CA VAL A 68 15.11 22.02 1.09
C VAL A 68 14.77 20.59 0.64
N ARG A 69 15.77 19.83 0.17
CA ARG A 69 15.57 18.43 -0.28
C ARG A 69 15.07 17.54 0.85
N ARG A 70 15.60 17.69 2.06
CA ARG A 70 15.21 16.91 3.24
C ARG A 70 13.73 17.13 3.61
N ILE A 71 13.24 18.36 3.48
CA ILE A 71 11.84 18.70 3.77
C ILE A 71 10.94 18.24 2.63
N ALA A 72 11.28 18.55 1.38
CA ALA A 72 10.48 18.22 0.21
C ALA A 72 10.20 16.71 0.06
N ARG A 73 11.17 15.85 0.40
CA ARG A 73 11.02 14.39 0.36
C ARG A 73 9.96 13.80 1.29
N GLN A 74 9.49 14.56 2.28
CA GLN A 74 8.50 14.07 3.24
C GLN A 74 7.07 14.18 2.71
N TYR A 75 6.85 14.98 1.66
CA TYR A 75 5.51 15.34 1.21
C TYR A 75 5.25 14.89 -0.24
N PRO A 76 4.02 14.45 -0.55
CA PRO A 76 3.64 14.16 -1.93
C PRO A 76 3.53 15.45 -2.74
N ILE A 77 3.67 15.35 -4.07
CA ILE A 77 3.61 16.52 -4.96
C ILE A 77 2.28 17.30 -4.88
N THR A 78 1.20 16.64 -4.43
CA THR A 78 -0.13 17.22 -4.21
C THR A 78 -0.16 18.23 -3.05
N GLU A 79 0.84 18.23 -2.17
CA GLU A 79 0.91 19.07 -0.96
C GLU A 79 1.85 20.29 -1.09
N ALA A 80 2.03 20.85 -2.29
CA ALA A 80 2.92 21.99 -2.54
C ALA A 80 2.71 23.19 -1.57
N LYS A 81 1.46 23.49 -1.21
CA LYS A 81 1.12 24.56 -0.23
C LYS A 81 1.62 24.25 1.19
N ARG A 82 1.66 22.97 1.58
CA ARG A 82 2.19 22.56 2.87
C ARG A 82 3.70 22.62 2.85
N VAL A 83 4.34 22.08 1.81
CA VAL A 83 5.79 22.17 1.60
C VAL A 83 6.27 23.61 1.69
N ARG A 84 5.57 24.56 1.06
CA ARG A 84 5.89 25.98 1.17
C ARG A 84 5.95 26.46 2.62
N ARG A 85 4.92 26.18 3.43
CA ARG A 85 4.86 26.61 4.84
C ARG A 85 5.97 26.00 5.67
N GLU A 86 6.24 24.72 5.47
CA GLU A 86 7.31 24.00 6.18
C GLU A 86 8.70 24.53 5.79
N LEU A 87 8.92 24.84 4.51
CA LEU A 87 10.14 25.49 4.05
C LEU A 87 10.28 26.91 4.61
N GLU A 88 9.21 27.70 4.67
CA GLU A 88 9.25 29.04 5.29
C GLU A 88 9.67 28.94 6.77
N VAL A 89 9.10 28.01 7.54
CA VAL A 89 9.46 27.83 8.95
C VAL A 89 10.91 27.36 9.09
N ALA A 90 11.33 26.36 8.31
CA ALA A 90 12.64 25.73 8.47
C ALA A 90 13.80 26.54 7.89
N LEU A 91 13.57 27.38 6.88
CA LEU A 91 14.62 28.17 6.24
C LEU A 91 14.75 29.59 6.80
N ASN A 92 13.76 30.08 7.56
CA ASN A 92 13.85 31.37 8.22
C ASN A 92 14.84 31.38 9.40
N GLY A 93 15.21 30.21 9.93
CA GLY A 93 16.24 30.08 10.97
C GLY A 93 17.64 30.35 10.43
N GLU A 94 18.37 31.22 11.12
CA GLU A 94 19.80 31.40 10.89
C GLU A 94 20.57 30.22 11.49
N ASP A 95 20.96 29.26 10.66
CA ASP A 95 21.79 28.14 11.11
C ASP A 95 23.11 28.07 10.35
N GLU A 96 24.16 27.71 11.08
CA GLU A 96 25.47 27.42 10.52
C GLU A 96 25.44 26.22 9.56
N VAL A 97 26.15 26.34 8.46
CA VAL A 97 26.30 25.28 7.46
C VAL A 97 27.53 24.43 7.81
N GLU A 98 27.31 23.23 8.32
CA GLU A 98 28.32 22.16 8.43
C GLU A 98 29.62 22.57 9.14
N SER A 99 29.52 23.40 10.18
CA SER A 99 30.67 23.90 10.96
C SER A 99 31.71 24.65 10.12
N THR A 100 31.30 25.23 8.99
CA THR A 100 32.17 26.01 8.10
C THR A 100 32.35 27.45 8.55
N GLY A 101 31.66 27.90 9.61
CA GLY A 101 31.59 29.31 10.02
C GLY A 101 30.70 30.19 9.13
N VAL A 102 30.01 29.60 8.15
CA VAL A 102 29.01 30.28 7.30
C VAL A 102 27.62 30.06 7.88
N VAL A 103 26.93 31.15 8.22
CA VAL A 103 25.53 31.11 8.68
C VAL A 103 24.63 31.44 7.50
N ALA A 104 23.63 30.60 7.23
CA ALA A 104 22.76 30.74 6.07
C ALA A 104 21.28 30.52 6.42
N TRP A 105 20.43 31.33 5.79
CA TRP A 105 18.98 31.27 5.87
C TRP A 105 18.39 31.63 4.50
N ALA A 106 17.11 31.29 4.27
CA ALA A 106 16.46 31.59 3.01
C ALA A 106 14.97 31.91 3.19
N GLY A 107 14.50 32.86 2.37
CA GLY A 107 13.07 33.12 2.22
C GLY A 107 12.50 32.27 1.07
N CYS A 108 11.36 31.61 1.30
CA CYS A 108 10.65 30.89 0.25
C CYS A 108 9.70 31.82 -0.52
N LEU A 109 9.97 32.02 -1.80
CA LEU A 109 9.11 32.84 -2.68
C LEU A 109 7.90 32.05 -3.18
N GLY A 110 8.11 30.77 -3.47
CA GLY A 110 7.08 29.91 -4.01
C GLY A 110 7.51 28.46 -4.13
N VAL A 111 6.52 27.56 -4.07
CA VAL A 111 6.67 26.14 -4.38
C VAL A 111 5.63 25.79 -5.42
N TYR A 112 6.10 25.27 -6.55
CA TYR A 112 5.27 24.90 -7.68
C TYR A 112 5.43 23.42 -7.96
N ALA A 113 4.40 22.85 -8.56
CA ALA A 113 4.37 21.48 -9.03
C ALA A 113 3.65 21.48 -10.38
N ALA A 114 4.15 20.69 -11.32
CA ALA A 114 3.51 20.57 -12.62
C ALA A 114 2.11 19.99 -12.47
N THR A 115 1.11 20.68 -13.03
CA THR A 115 -0.31 20.27 -12.93
C THR A 115 -0.53 18.84 -13.41
N GLN A 116 0.17 18.45 -14.48
CA GLN A 116 0.13 17.09 -15.04
C GLN A 116 0.57 16.03 -14.01
N HIS A 117 1.61 16.31 -13.21
CA HIS A 117 2.08 15.38 -12.17
C HIS A 117 1.07 15.27 -11.03
N ILE A 118 0.46 16.40 -10.63
CA ILE A 118 -0.59 16.41 -9.60
C ILE A 118 -1.78 15.56 -10.05
N GLU A 119 -2.20 15.68 -11.30
CA GLU A 119 -3.31 14.90 -11.86
C GLU A 119 -3.01 13.40 -11.89
N VAL A 120 -1.80 13.01 -12.31
CA VAL A 120 -1.36 11.61 -12.31
C VAL A 120 -1.41 11.02 -10.91
N ILE A 121 -0.83 11.69 -9.90
CA ILE A 121 -0.85 11.19 -8.52
C ILE A 121 -2.29 11.12 -7.98
N ARG A 122 -3.11 12.15 -8.24
CA ARG A 122 -4.52 12.14 -7.81
C ARG A 122 -5.28 10.96 -8.39
N ARG A 123 -5.10 10.68 -9.68
CA ARG A 123 -5.76 9.57 -10.35
C ARG A 123 -5.30 8.23 -9.78
N TYR A 124 -4.00 8.08 -9.53
CA TYR A 124 -3.44 6.89 -8.90
C TYR A 124 -4.02 6.67 -7.49
N GLU A 125 -4.08 7.71 -6.66
CA GLU A 125 -4.66 7.64 -5.32
C GLU A 125 -6.16 7.31 -5.32
N GLU A 126 -6.89 7.81 -6.32
CA GLU A 126 -8.31 7.48 -6.51
C GLU A 126 -8.49 6.01 -6.87
N LEU A 127 -7.73 5.50 -7.83
CA LEU A 127 -7.75 4.09 -8.22
C LEU A 127 -7.40 3.19 -7.04
N ARG A 128 -6.32 3.50 -6.32
CA ARG A 128 -5.90 2.74 -5.14
C ARG A 128 -6.96 2.72 -4.04
N ARG A 129 -7.65 3.85 -3.81
CA ARG A 129 -8.78 3.90 -2.87
C ARG A 129 -9.93 3.01 -3.33
N SER A 130 -10.27 3.04 -4.61
CA SER A 130 -11.35 2.20 -5.15
C SER A 130 -11.05 0.70 -5.07
N GLU A 131 -9.80 0.30 -5.32
CA GLU A 131 -9.37 -1.10 -5.18
C GLU A 131 -9.40 -1.56 -3.74
N THR A 132 -8.94 -0.70 -2.82
CA THR A 132 -8.97 -0.99 -1.37
C THR A 132 -10.41 -1.19 -0.89
N LEU A 133 -11.35 -0.36 -1.33
CA LEU A 133 -12.76 -0.52 -1.01
C LEU A 133 -13.33 -1.84 -1.55
N ARG A 134 -13.01 -2.20 -2.81
CA ARG A 134 -13.45 -3.47 -3.40
C ARG A 134 -12.88 -4.71 -2.71
N VAL A 135 -11.66 -4.63 -2.20
CA VAL A 135 -11.08 -5.71 -1.39
C VAL A 135 -11.81 -5.82 -0.07
N TRP A 136 -12.03 -4.69 0.60
CA TRP A 136 -12.73 -4.66 1.88
C TRP A 136 -14.20 -5.13 1.78
N GLU A 137 -14.91 -4.75 0.71
CA GLU A 137 -16.27 -5.21 0.42
C GLU A 137 -16.31 -6.74 0.27
N ARG A 138 -15.38 -7.32 -0.51
CA ARG A 138 -15.28 -8.78 -0.68
C ARG A 138 -14.94 -9.49 0.62
N GLU A 139 -13.98 -8.97 1.40
CA GLU A 139 -13.64 -9.55 2.70
C GLU A 139 -14.84 -9.49 3.67
N THR A 140 -15.63 -8.43 3.61
CA THR A 140 -16.84 -8.28 4.42
C THR A 140 -17.91 -9.28 4.00
N GLU A 141 -18.15 -9.42 2.69
CA GLU A 141 -19.10 -10.39 2.13
C GLU A 141 -18.68 -11.83 2.46
N GLU A 142 -17.40 -12.17 2.27
CA GLU A 142 -16.86 -13.49 2.62
C GLU A 142 -16.98 -13.78 4.11
N ALA A 143 -16.71 -12.79 4.98
CA ALA A 143 -16.88 -12.92 6.42
C ALA A 143 -18.35 -13.11 6.82
N GLU A 144 -19.29 -12.41 6.16
CA GLU A 144 -20.72 -12.57 6.37
C GLU A 144 -21.19 -13.96 5.95
N ILE A 145 -20.79 -14.43 4.77
CA ILE A 145 -21.10 -15.78 4.28
C ILE A 145 -20.53 -16.84 5.23
N ALA A 146 -19.28 -16.69 5.67
CA ALA A 146 -18.64 -17.61 6.60
C ALA A 146 -19.36 -17.63 7.96
N TYR A 147 -19.78 -16.47 8.45
CA TYR A 147 -20.55 -16.34 9.68
C TYR A 147 -21.92 -17.04 9.57
N LEU A 148 -22.67 -16.77 8.49
CA LEU A 148 -23.96 -17.40 8.23
C LEU A 148 -23.83 -18.92 8.06
N SER A 149 -22.82 -19.38 7.32
CA SER A 149 -22.53 -20.81 7.15
C SER A 149 -22.28 -21.49 8.50
N ARG A 150 -21.50 -20.85 9.38
CA ARG A 150 -21.23 -21.35 10.73
C ARG A 150 -22.49 -21.39 11.60
N MET A 151 -23.44 -20.46 11.42
CA MET A 151 -24.72 -20.51 12.11
C MET A 151 -25.60 -21.65 11.61
N ILE A 152 -25.63 -21.89 10.30
CA ILE A 152 -26.39 -23.00 9.70
C ILE A 152 -25.83 -24.36 10.16
N ASP A 153 -24.50 -24.49 10.27
CA ASP A 153 -23.86 -25.73 10.73
C ASP A 153 -24.18 -26.07 12.20
N ASP A 154 -24.49 -25.07 13.03
CA ASP A 154 -24.84 -25.24 14.45
C ASP A 154 -26.20 -24.58 14.78
N PRO A 155 -27.32 -25.31 14.54
CA PRO A 155 -28.68 -24.81 14.76
C PRO A 155 -28.92 -24.34 16.20
N THR A 156 -28.24 -24.93 17.19
CA THR A 156 -28.35 -24.55 18.59
C THR A 156 -27.74 -23.17 18.83
N LYS A 157 -26.56 -22.88 18.25
CA LYS A 157 -25.96 -21.55 18.31
C LYS A 157 -26.77 -20.51 17.52
N ALA A 158 -27.31 -20.87 16.36
CA ALA A 158 -28.19 -19.97 15.58
C ALA A 158 -29.45 -19.59 16.38
N THR A 159 -30.09 -20.56 17.04
CA THR A 159 -31.27 -20.34 17.88
C THR A 159 -30.95 -19.44 19.08
N ALA A 160 -29.80 -19.68 19.75
CA ALA A 160 -29.37 -18.84 20.87
C ALA A 160 -29.03 -17.41 20.44
N TRP A 161 -28.41 -17.24 19.28
CA TRP A 161 -28.15 -15.92 18.68
C TRP A 161 -29.45 -15.19 18.34
N TRP A 162 -30.42 -15.88 17.73
CA TRP A 162 -31.73 -15.32 17.40
C TRP A 162 -32.49 -14.87 18.66
N PHE A 163 -32.45 -15.67 19.73
CA PHE A 163 -33.10 -15.35 21.00
C PHE A 163 -32.50 -14.12 21.67
N ARG A 164 -31.17 -13.96 21.60
CA ARG A 164 -30.50 -12.76 22.10
C ARG A 164 -31.02 -11.48 21.44
N GLN A 165 -31.39 -11.54 20.16
CA GLN A 165 -31.97 -10.40 19.43
C GLN A 165 -33.48 -10.24 19.65
N ASN A 166 -34.17 -11.30 20.10
CA ASN A 166 -35.62 -11.34 20.30
C ASN A 166 -35.97 -11.89 21.70
N PRO A 167 -35.59 -11.19 22.79
CA PRO A 167 -35.71 -11.73 24.14
C PRO A 167 -37.17 -11.98 24.57
N ASP A 168 -38.13 -11.22 24.01
CA ASP A 168 -39.55 -11.32 24.37
C ASP A 168 -40.27 -12.47 23.63
N ALA A 169 -39.63 -13.07 22.62
CA ALA A 169 -40.21 -14.10 21.77
C ALA A 169 -39.95 -15.54 22.25
N VAL A 170 -39.84 -15.76 23.58
CA VAL A 170 -39.53 -17.06 24.19
C VAL A 170 -40.46 -18.18 23.70
N ARG A 171 -41.74 -17.87 23.47
CA ARG A 171 -42.74 -18.86 23.02
C ARG A 171 -42.50 -19.36 21.59
N GLN A 172 -41.80 -18.60 20.75
CA GLN A 172 -41.48 -18.94 19.36
C GLN A 172 -40.16 -19.73 19.25
N LEU A 173 -39.38 -19.80 20.33
CA LEU A 173 -38.06 -20.43 20.36
C LEU A 173 -38.04 -21.88 19.84
N PRO A 174 -38.99 -22.77 20.21
CA PRO A 174 -38.99 -24.14 19.73
C PRO A 174 -39.24 -24.25 18.22
N GLU A 175 -40.06 -23.36 17.68
CA GLU A 175 -40.37 -23.30 16.25
C GLU A 175 -39.15 -22.85 15.45
N ILE A 176 -38.48 -21.77 15.89
CA ILE A 176 -37.24 -21.27 15.27
C ILE A 176 -36.12 -22.33 15.33
N ALA A 177 -35.99 -23.05 16.45
CA ALA A 177 -35.03 -24.14 16.58
C ALA A 177 -35.27 -25.24 15.54
N ARG A 178 -36.55 -25.59 15.32
CA ARG A 178 -36.94 -26.58 14.30
C ARG A 178 -36.59 -26.08 12.89
N THR A 179 -36.87 -24.81 12.58
CA THR A 179 -36.54 -24.22 11.27
C THR A 179 -35.05 -24.27 10.96
N PHE A 180 -34.16 -23.96 11.92
CA PHE A 180 -32.71 -24.07 11.69
C PHE A 180 -32.24 -25.53 11.52
N GLN A 181 -32.88 -26.48 12.19
CA GLN A 181 -32.58 -27.91 12.02
C GLN A 181 -33.02 -28.42 10.63
N GLU A 182 -34.22 -28.04 10.19
CA GLU A 182 -34.76 -28.35 8.85
C GLU A 182 -33.86 -27.73 7.77
N LEU A 183 -33.51 -26.44 7.91
CA LEU A 183 -32.62 -25.74 6.97
C LEU A 183 -31.25 -26.43 6.84
N ARG A 184 -30.66 -26.86 7.96
CA ARG A 184 -29.39 -27.61 7.94
C ARG A 184 -29.55 -28.94 7.22
N ALA A 185 -30.61 -29.70 7.51
CA ALA A 185 -30.87 -30.98 6.88
C ALA A 185 -30.98 -30.83 5.35
N ASP A 186 -31.77 -29.87 4.88
CA ASP A 186 -31.98 -29.58 3.46
C ASP A 186 -30.65 -29.20 2.76
N LEU A 187 -29.86 -28.30 3.34
CA LEU A 187 -28.60 -27.86 2.76
C LEU A 187 -27.53 -28.97 2.75
N THR A 188 -27.51 -29.84 3.75
CA THR A 188 -26.62 -31.02 3.75
C THR A 188 -27.07 -32.09 2.76
N GLY A 189 -28.37 -32.30 2.58
CA GLY A 189 -28.93 -33.22 1.59
C GLY A 189 -28.60 -32.81 0.15
N HIS A 190 -28.80 -31.53 -0.19
CA HIS A 190 -28.43 -30.99 -1.51
C HIS A 190 -26.93 -31.06 -1.78
N ARG A 191 -26.08 -30.87 -0.76
CA ARG A 191 -24.62 -31.00 -0.91
C ARG A 191 -24.21 -32.44 -1.22
N GLN A 192 -24.93 -33.44 -0.71
CA GLN A 192 -24.68 -34.85 -0.97
C GLN A 192 -25.10 -35.22 -2.40
N GLU A 193 -26.28 -34.80 -2.84
CA GLU A 193 -26.81 -35.04 -4.20
C GLU A 193 -25.96 -34.38 -5.29
N VAL A 194 -25.50 -33.14 -5.09
CA VAL A 194 -24.61 -32.45 -6.05
C VAL A 194 -23.24 -33.11 -6.13
N ARG A 195 -22.73 -33.66 -5.01
CA ARG A 195 -21.43 -34.35 -4.99
C ARG A 195 -21.50 -35.72 -5.67
N GLU A 196 -22.63 -36.41 -5.56
CA GLU A 196 -22.90 -37.66 -6.27
C GLU A 196 -23.16 -37.42 -7.77
N SER A 197 -23.75 -36.27 -8.15
CA SER A 197 -23.99 -35.92 -9.57
C SER A 197 -22.79 -35.29 -10.29
N ASN A 198 -21.93 -34.50 -9.61
CA ASN A 198 -20.74 -33.89 -10.23
C ASN A 198 -19.53 -34.83 -10.33
N GLY A 199 -19.53 -35.96 -9.60
CA GLY A 199 -18.49 -36.98 -9.69
C GLY A 199 -18.37 -37.58 -11.09
N ASP A 200 -19.50 -37.76 -11.78
CA ASP A 200 -19.52 -38.35 -13.12
C ASP A 200 -19.26 -37.32 -14.24
N SER A 201 -19.56 -36.04 -14.01
CA SER A 201 -19.51 -34.98 -15.04
C SER A 201 -18.08 -34.55 -15.43
N TRP A 202 -17.18 -34.38 -14.45
CA TRP A 202 -15.80 -33.97 -14.76
C TRP A 202 -15.00 -35.09 -15.41
N ASP A 203 -15.15 -36.32 -14.92
CA ASP A 203 -14.47 -37.49 -15.49
C ASP A 203 -14.97 -37.75 -16.93
N GLU A 204 -16.25 -37.53 -17.22
CA GLU A 204 -16.81 -37.63 -18.57
C GLU A 204 -16.31 -36.50 -19.50
N ILE A 205 -16.24 -35.25 -19.00
CA ILE A 205 -15.70 -34.11 -19.76
C ILE A 205 -14.21 -34.30 -20.06
N PHE A 206 -13.41 -34.76 -19.10
CA PHE A 206 -12.00 -35.08 -19.30
C PHE A 206 -11.83 -36.26 -20.27
N ALA A 207 -12.63 -37.32 -20.13
CA ALA A 207 -12.60 -38.45 -21.06
C ALA A 207 -13.04 -38.07 -22.48
N GLU A 208 -13.95 -37.11 -22.65
CA GLU A 208 -14.37 -36.62 -23.97
C GLU A 208 -13.33 -35.66 -24.59
N PHE A 209 -12.70 -34.82 -23.77
CA PHE A 209 -11.56 -33.98 -24.19
C PHE A 209 -10.37 -34.86 -24.60
N GLU A 210 -10.01 -35.87 -23.81
CA GLU A 210 -8.96 -36.83 -24.14
C GLU A 210 -9.29 -37.62 -25.40
N ARG A 211 -10.55 -37.95 -25.68
CA ARG A 211 -10.93 -38.61 -26.94
C ARG A 211 -10.80 -37.69 -28.16
N ARG A 212 -11.08 -36.38 -28.02
CA ARG A 212 -11.19 -35.44 -29.15
C ARG A 212 -9.99 -34.52 -29.35
N ALA A 213 -9.17 -34.29 -28.32
CA ALA A 213 -8.07 -33.32 -28.37
C ALA A 213 -6.86 -33.88 -29.13
N ASN A 214 -6.17 -32.99 -29.85
CA ASN A 214 -4.89 -33.27 -30.49
C ASN A 214 -3.82 -33.61 -29.42
N PRO A 215 -2.94 -34.60 -29.65
CA PRO A 215 -1.89 -35.00 -28.71
C PRO A 215 -1.08 -33.84 -28.10
N SER A 216 -0.78 -32.80 -28.88
CA SER A 216 -0.04 -31.63 -28.38
C SER A 216 -0.84 -30.76 -27.38
N ALA A 217 -2.17 -30.73 -27.51
CA ALA A 217 -3.04 -30.01 -26.59
C ALA A 217 -3.22 -30.75 -25.26
N ARG A 218 -3.18 -32.10 -25.28
CA ARG A 218 -3.21 -32.93 -24.07
C ARG A 218 -1.99 -32.65 -23.20
N TYR A 219 -0.81 -32.72 -23.81
CA TYR A 219 0.46 -32.46 -23.14
C TYR A 219 0.53 -31.06 -22.49
N LEU A 220 0.05 -30.02 -23.20
CA LEU A 220 0.07 -28.65 -22.67
C LEU A 220 -0.91 -28.46 -21.50
N LEU A 221 -2.12 -29.03 -21.60
CA LEU A 221 -3.11 -28.94 -20.53
C LEU A 221 -2.61 -29.66 -19.28
N GLU A 222 -2.07 -30.87 -19.44
CA GLU A 222 -1.50 -31.67 -18.34
C GLU A 222 -0.33 -30.97 -17.68
N HIS A 223 0.59 -30.40 -18.46
CA HIS A 223 1.72 -29.64 -17.93
C HIS A 223 1.27 -28.40 -17.15
N GLN A 224 0.23 -27.69 -17.63
CA GLN A 224 -0.30 -26.54 -16.92
C GLN A 224 -1.06 -26.94 -15.64
N LEU A 225 -1.89 -27.98 -15.69
CA LEU A 225 -2.59 -28.49 -14.51
C LEU A 225 -1.61 -29.00 -13.46
N HIS A 226 -0.59 -29.75 -13.86
CA HIS A 226 0.46 -30.23 -12.95
C HIS A 226 1.20 -29.06 -12.28
N ARG A 227 1.55 -28.03 -13.05
CA ARG A 227 2.20 -26.83 -12.51
C ARG A 227 1.30 -26.11 -11.50
N ILE A 228 0.03 -25.89 -11.84
CA ILE A 228 -0.94 -25.22 -10.96
C ILE A 228 -1.16 -26.03 -9.67
N PHE A 229 -1.36 -27.34 -9.76
CA PHE A 229 -1.57 -28.18 -8.56
C PHE A 229 -0.33 -28.25 -7.67
N THR A 230 0.86 -28.20 -8.24
CA THR A 230 2.12 -28.16 -7.48
C THR A 230 2.32 -26.80 -6.80
N GLU A 231 2.04 -25.69 -7.50
CA GLU A 231 2.10 -24.33 -6.96
C GLU A 231 1.11 -24.13 -5.79
N HIS A 232 -0.04 -24.81 -5.82
CA HIS A 232 -1.08 -24.72 -4.79
C HIS A 232 -1.06 -25.86 -3.74
N LYS A 233 -0.01 -26.68 -3.69
CA LYS A 233 0.18 -27.78 -2.70
C LYS A 233 -0.92 -28.85 -2.70
N LEU A 234 -1.57 -29.08 -3.83
CA LEU A 234 -2.58 -30.13 -4.02
C LEU A 234 -1.93 -31.41 -4.56
N GLY A 235 -1.03 -32.01 -3.75
CA GLY A 235 -0.19 -33.14 -4.15
C GLY A 235 -0.96 -34.35 -4.68
N ASP A 236 -2.05 -34.72 -4.01
CA ASP A 236 -2.88 -35.87 -4.39
C ASP A 236 -3.51 -35.72 -5.79
N LEU A 237 -3.80 -34.48 -6.22
CA LEU A 237 -4.33 -34.18 -7.56
C LEU A 237 -3.22 -34.11 -8.61
N ALA A 238 -2.03 -33.64 -8.23
CA ALA A 238 -0.86 -33.63 -9.09
C ALA A 238 -0.38 -35.06 -9.44
N ASP A 239 -0.50 -36.00 -8.51
CA ASP A 239 -0.17 -37.41 -8.72
C ASP A 239 -1.24 -38.12 -9.56
N ARG A 240 -2.52 -37.79 -9.39
CA ARG A 240 -3.61 -38.28 -10.26
C ARG A 240 -3.45 -37.81 -11.71
N ALA A 241 -3.02 -36.57 -11.93
CA ALA A 241 -2.74 -36.06 -13.28
C ALA A 241 -1.60 -36.81 -13.99
N ARG A 242 -0.64 -37.40 -13.25
CA ARG A 242 0.44 -38.22 -13.83
C ARG A 242 0.04 -39.66 -14.16
N LEU A 243 -0.98 -40.21 -13.49
CA LEU A 243 -1.43 -41.58 -13.70
C LEU A 243 -2.16 -41.79 -15.03
N ILE A 244 -2.71 -40.72 -15.60
CA ILE A 244 -3.42 -40.74 -16.90
C ILE A 244 -2.44 -41.00 -18.07
N ASP A 245 -1.18 -40.56 -17.96
CA ASP A 245 -0.11 -40.82 -18.94
C ASP A 245 0.33 -42.32 -18.97
N GLY A 246 0.14 -43.03 -17.86
CA GLY A 246 0.65 -44.39 -17.67
C GLY A 246 -0.14 -45.52 -18.35
N ASN A 247 -1.38 -45.27 -18.78
CA ASN A 247 -2.23 -46.30 -19.42
C ASN A 247 -2.16 -46.33 -20.95
N ALA A 248 -1.64 -45.27 -21.60
CA ALA A 248 -1.44 -45.27 -23.05
C ALA A 248 -0.20 -46.07 -23.49
N ALA A 249 0.75 -46.33 -22.58
CA ALA A 249 2.04 -46.95 -22.91
C ALA A 249 2.12 -48.49 -22.67
N ARG A 250 1.03 -49.15 -22.24
CA ARG A 250 1.03 -50.60 -21.93
C ARG A 250 0.32 -51.51 -22.93
N ASP A 251 -0.43 -50.99 -23.89
CA ASP A 251 -1.19 -51.82 -24.85
C ASP A 251 -0.47 -52.12 -26.19
N GLU A 252 0.76 -51.63 -26.42
CA GLU A 252 1.51 -51.89 -27.67
C GLU A 252 2.58 -53.00 -27.58
N ARG A 253 2.57 -53.86 -26.54
CA ARG A 253 3.53 -54.98 -26.42
C ARG A 253 2.94 -56.36 -26.19
N SER A 254 1.69 -56.56 -26.60
CA SER A 254 1.08 -57.90 -26.67
C SER A 254 0.27 -58.08 -27.96
N GLN A 255 0.96 -58.17 -29.09
CA GLN A 255 0.53 -58.89 -30.29
C GLN A 255 1.75 -59.26 -31.13
#